data_AF-A0AAT9HHF4-F1
#
_entry.id   AF-A0AAT9HHF4-F1
#
_cell.length_a   1.000
_cell.length_b   1.000
_cell.length_c   1.000
_cell.angle_alpha   90.00
_cell.angle_beta   90.00
_cell.angle_gamma   90.00
#
_symmetry.space_group_name_H-M   'P 1'
#
loop_
_entity.id
_entity.type
_entity.pdbx_description
1 polymer ?
#
loop_
_entity_poly.entity_id
_entity_poly.type
_entity_poly.pdbx_seq_one_letter_code
_entity_poly.pdbx_strand_id
1 'polypeptide(L)'
;MLTTRFSNANAVNTWNTYTWKPALAEAGIIPPRSEGAKQWQWEAAPKDGFHALRHTYASIMLEAGESVVTLARWLGHSSPTITLGYYAHFMPEAGSRGAR
;
A
#
# COMPACT_ATOMS: atom_id res chain seq x y z
N MET A 1 -4.34 16.04 -3.28
CA MET A 1 -4.13 15.52 -1.92
C MET A 1 -5.49 15.08 -1.40
N LEU A 2 -5.64 13.88 -0.83
CA LEU A 2 -6.90 13.44 -0.21
C LEU A 2 -7.15 14.28 1.05
N THR A 3 -8.16 15.13 1.02
CA THR A 3 -8.59 15.97 2.14
C THR A 3 -9.95 15.50 2.63
N THR A 4 -10.32 15.85 3.86
CA THR A 4 -11.70 15.64 4.31
C THR A 4 -12.63 16.65 3.63
N ARG A 5 -13.95 16.49 3.82
CA ARG A 5 -14.96 17.46 3.36
C ARG A 5 -14.79 18.87 3.95
N PHE A 6 -13.93 19.04 4.96
CA PHE A 6 -13.60 20.31 5.58
C PHE A 6 -12.25 20.87 5.13
N SER A 7 -11.68 20.33 4.04
CA SER A 7 -10.41 20.77 3.44
C SER A 7 -9.17 20.65 4.35
N ASN A 8 -9.28 19.93 5.47
CA ASN A 8 -8.13 19.61 6.31
C ASN A 8 -7.43 18.32 5.83
N ALA A 9 -6.20 18.13 6.32
CA ALA A 9 -5.42 16.94 6.03
C ALA A 9 -6.09 15.68 6.58
N ASN A 10 -6.08 14.61 5.78
CA ASN A 10 -6.60 13.32 6.20
C ASN A 10 -5.57 12.61 7.10
N ALA A 11 -5.93 12.37 8.36
CA ALA A 11 -5.09 11.65 9.30
C ALA A 11 -5.14 10.14 9.02
N VAL A 12 -3.98 9.53 8.74
CA VAL A 12 -3.85 8.11 8.40
C VAL A 12 -4.51 7.19 9.42
N ASN A 13 -4.33 7.43 10.72
CA ASN A 13 -4.94 6.60 11.76
C ASN A 13 -6.47 6.70 11.75
N THR A 14 -7.00 7.90 11.56
CA THR A 14 -8.45 8.14 11.45
C THR A 14 -8.99 7.44 10.21
N TRP A 15 -8.36 7.62 9.05
CA TRP A 15 -8.77 6.95 7.81
C TRP A 15 -8.75 5.43 7.94
N ASN A 16 -7.66 4.88 8.46
CA ASN A 16 -7.52 3.43 8.64
C ASN A 16 -8.63 2.88 9.54
N THR A 17 -8.92 3.58 10.63
CA THR A 17 -9.89 3.15 11.65
C THR A 17 -11.34 3.24 11.19
N TYR A 18 -11.70 4.36 10.53
CA TYR A 18 -13.10 4.69 10.28
C TYR A 18 -13.56 4.47 8.84
N THR A 19 -12.62 4.27 7.91
CA THR A 19 -12.96 4.06 6.48
C THR A 19 -12.37 2.75 5.97
N TRP A 20 -11.06 2.54 6.15
CA TRP A 20 -10.36 1.44 5.50
C TRP A 20 -10.68 0.07 6.11
N LYS A 21 -10.51 -0.11 7.43
CA LYS A 21 -10.79 -1.40 8.10
C LYS A 21 -12.27 -1.85 7.98
N PRO A 22 -13.27 -0.95 8.10
CA PRO A 22 -14.65 -1.32 7.76
C PRO A 22 -14.80 -1.86 6.34
N ALA A 23 -14.18 -1.22 5.35
CA ALA A 23 -14.23 -1.68 3.96
C ALA A 23 -13.54 -3.04 3.77
N LEU A 24 -12.42 -3.29 4.47
CA LEU A 24 -11.76 -4.60 4.45
C LEU A 24 -12.61 -5.70 5.08
N ALA A 25 -13.31 -5.39 6.17
CA ALA A 25 -14.21 -6.35 6.82
C ALA A 25 -15.42 -6.68 5.92
N GLU A 26 -16.00 -5.66 5.28
CA GLU A 26 -17.10 -5.84 4.32
C GLU A 26 -16.65 -6.65 3.09
N ALA A 27 -15.42 -6.44 2.62
CA ALA A 27 -14.82 -7.21 1.54
C ALA A 27 -14.38 -8.64 1.95
N GLY A 28 -14.53 -9.02 3.22
CA GLY A 28 -14.13 -10.34 3.75
C GLY A 28 -12.62 -10.56 3.86
N ILE A 29 -11.81 -9.50 3.79
CA ILE A 29 -10.34 -9.57 3.87
C ILE A 29 -9.89 -9.73 5.33
N ILE A 30 -10.58 -9.07 6.26
CA ILE A 30 -10.41 -9.25 7.70
C ILE A 30 -11.74 -9.70 8.33
N PRO A 31 -11.72 -10.34 9.51
CA PRO A 31 -12.95 -10.69 10.20
C PRO A 31 -13.81 -9.46 10.51
N PRO A 32 -15.15 -9.62 10.61
CA PRO A 32 -16.01 -8.56 11.10
C PRO A 32 -15.64 -8.20 12.54
N ARG A 33 -15.96 -6.96 12.93
CA ARG A 33 -15.71 -6.49 14.29
C ARG A 33 -16.49 -7.35 15.30
N SER A 34 -15.83 -7.75 16.39
CA SER A 34 -16.46 -8.51 17.48
C SER A 34 -17.68 -7.78 18.04
N GLU A 35 -18.70 -8.54 18.42
CA GLU A 35 -19.89 -8.00 19.06
C GLU A 35 -19.52 -7.23 20.34
N GLY A 36 -20.07 -6.03 20.52
CA GLY A 36 -19.76 -5.16 21.66
C GLY A 36 -18.43 -4.40 21.59
N ALA A 37 -17.57 -4.65 20.60
CA ALA A 37 -16.31 -3.92 20.46
C ALA A 37 -16.53 -2.46 20.00
N LYS A 38 -15.69 -1.56 20.51
CA LYS A 38 -15.71 -0.14 20.14
C LYS A 38 -15.34 0.04 18.67
N GLN A 39 -15.81 1.13 18.07
CA GLN A 39 -15.62 1.41 16.63
C GLN A 39 -14.16 1.46 16.14
N TRP A 40 -13.18 1.63 17.04
CA TRP A 40 -11.75 1.61 16.71
C TRP A 40 -11.04 0.29 17.02
N GLN A 41 -11.73 -0.67 17.66
CA GLN A 41 -11.20 -1.98 18.03
C GLN A 41 -11.40 -2.97 16.89
N TRP A 42 -10.64 -2.76 15.82
CA TRP A 42 -10.52 -3.73 14.74
C TRP A 42 -9.35 -4.66 14.97
N GLU A 43 -9.38 -5.85 14.38
CA GLU A 43 -8.22 -6.73 14.38
C GLU A 43 -6.96 -6.03 13.88
N ALA A 44 -5.82 -6.51 14.40
CA ALA A 44 -4.52 -6.04 13.98
C ALA A 44 -4.31 -6.42 12.51
N ALA A 45 -4.22 -5.41 11.66
CA ALA A 45 -3.99 -5.59 10.24
C ALA A 45 -2.86 -4.64 9.79
N PRO A 46 -1.63 -4.76 10.34
CA PRO A 46 -0.56 -3.79 10.06
C PRO A 46 -0.16 -3.78 8.58
N LYS A 47 -0.21 -4.96 7.94
CA LYS A 47 0.01 -5.15 6.50
C LYS A 47 -1.15 -4.65 5.63
N ASP A 48 -2.31 -4.41 6.24
CA ASP A 48 -3.55 -4.02 5.54
C ASP A 48 -3.95 -2.58 5.88
N GLY A 49 -3.00 -1.70 6.24
CA GLY A 49 -3.28 -0.26 6.28
C GLY A 49 -3.41 0.33 4.87
N PHE A 50 -3.82 1.59 4.75
CA PHE A 50 -3.91 2.30 3.46
C PHE A 50 -2.62 2.22 2.61
N HIS A 51 -1.46 2.06 3.25
CA HIS A 51 -0.17 1.90 2.58
C HIS A 51 -0.05 0.63 1.74
N ALA A 52 -0.89 -0.39 1.99
CA ALA A 52 -0.94 -1.60 1.18
C ALA A 52 -1.21 -1.30 -0.30
N LEU A 53 -2.05 -0.29 -0.60
CA LEU A 53 -2.33 0.13 -1.97
C LEU A 53 -1.09 0.63 -2.71
N ARG A 54 -0.18 1.30 -2.00
CA ARG A 54 1.10 1.74 -2.57
C ARG A 54 1.99 0.55 -2.89
N HIS A 55 2.00 -0.47 -2.04
CA HIS A 55 2.70 -1.73 -2.30
C HIS A 55 2.11 -2.48 -3.50
N THR A 56 0.78 -2.58 -3.59
CA THR A 56 0.09 -3.21 -4.73
C THR A 56 0.44 -2.49 -6.03
N TYR A 57 0.34 -1.17 -6.08
CA TYR A 57 0.71 -0.39 -7.26
C TYR A 57 2.16 -0.63 -7.68
N ALA A 58 3.10 -0.56 -6.73
CA ALA A 58 4.52 -0.80 -7.01
C ALA A 58 4.79 -2.21 -7.56
N SER A 59 4.13 -3.22 -6.99
CA SER A 59 4.27 -4.61 -7.41
C SER A 59 3.77 -4.82 -8.83
N ILE A 60 2.58 -4.31 -9.17
CA ILE A 60 1.99 -4.39 -10.51
C ILE A 60 2.88 -3.69 -11.56
N MET A 61 3.40 -2.50 -11.25
CA MET A 61 4.24 -1.77 -12.21
C MET A 61 5.56 -2.51 -12.48
N LEU A 62 6.17 -3.12 -11.45
CA LEU A 62 7.41 -3.88 -11.62
C LEU A 62 7.19 -5.20 -12.36
N GLU A 63 6.08 -5.90 -12.07
CA GLU A 63 5.68 -7.10 -12.80
C GLU A 63 5.45 -6.80 -14.29
N ALA A 64 4.87 -5.63 -14.60
CA ALA A 64 4.73 -5.14 -15.98
C ALA A 64 6.06 -4.72 -16.64
N GLY A 65 7.18 -4.78 -15.91
CA GLY A 65 8.52 -4.50 -16.42
C GLY A 65 8.93 -3.03 -16.41
N GLU A 66 8.26 -2.18 -15.63
CA GLU A 66 8.64 -0.77 -15.45
C GLU A 66 10.04 -0.64 -14.82
N SER A 67 10.72 0.48 -15.11
CA SER A 67 12.02 0.77 -14.51
C SER A 67 11.91 1.05 -13.01
N VAL A 68 12.74 0.39 -12.22
CA VAL A 68 12.82 0.61 -10.76
C VAL A 68 13.16 2.07 -10.41
N VAL A 69 13.92 2.75 -11.26
CA VAL A 69 14.30 4.16 -11.09
C VAL A 69 13.11 5.08 -11.36
N THR A 70 12.35 4.80 -12.42
CA THR A 70 11.12 5.53 -12.75
C THR A 70 10.09 5.37 -11.63
N LEU A 71 9.85 4.13 -11.19
CA LEU A 71 8.90 3.84 -10.13
C LEU A 71 9.33 4.49 -8.80
N ALA A 72 10.62 4.46 -8.45
CA ALA A 72 11.14 5.14 -7.25
C ALA A 72 10.80 6.64 -7.26
N ARG A 73 10.90 7.31 -8.42
CA ARG A 73 10.54 8.73 -8.57
C ARG A 73 9.04 8.97 -8.41
N TRP A 74 8.19 8.15 -9.02
CA TRP A 74 6.73 8.27 -8.86
C TRP A 74 6.27 8.05 -7.43
N LEU A 75 6.91 7.10 -6.75
CA LEU A 75 6.66 6.85 -5.33
C LEU A 75 7.24 7.97 -4.44
N GLY A 76 8.20 8.76 -4.93
CA GLY A 76 8.89 9.78 -4.13
C GLY A 76 9.88 9.19 -3.14
N HIS A 77 10.50 8.05 -3.48
CA HIS A 77 11.61 7.51 -2.70
C HIS A 77 12.87 8.36 -2.91
N SER A 78 13.59 8.65 -1.82
CA SER A 78 14.86 9.39 -1.87
C SER A 78 15.97 8.64 -2.60
N SER A 79 15.85 7.31 -2.72
CA SER A 79 16.76 6.46 -3.49
C SER A 79 16.04 5.27 -4.13
N PRO A 80 16.40 4.87 -5.37
CA PRO A 80 15.91 3.63 -5.99
C PRO A 80 16.23 2.37 -5.20
N THR A 81 17.28 2.38 -4.36
CA THR A 81 17.63 1.25 -3.48
C THR A 81 16.51 0.92 -2.50
N ILE A 82 15.71 1.92 -2.08
CA ILE A 82 14.53 1.70 -1.23
C ILE A 82 13.52 0.85 -1.98
N THR A 83 13.20 1.21 -3.23
CA THR A 83 12.29 0.42 -4.08
C THR A 83 12.82 -0.98 -4.30
N LEU A 84 14.11 -1.13 -4.62
CA LEU A 84 14.73 -2.43 -4.85
C LEU A 84 14.65 -3.32 -3.60
N GLY A 85 14.94 -2.77 -2.42
CA GLY A 85 14.88 -3.51 -1.16
C GLY A 85 13.50 -4.07 -0.84
N TYR A 86 12.42 -3.36 -1.19
CA TYR A 86 11.05 -3.81 -0.94
C TYR A 86 10.48 -4.72 -2.04
N TYR A 87 10.87 -4.53 -3.30
CA TYR A 87 10.15 -5.13 -4.44
C TYR A 87 11.00 -5.96 -5.40
N ALA A 88 12.28 -6.20 -5.12
CA ALA A 88 13.16 -6.97 -6.02
C ALA A 88 12.59 -8.33 -6.45
N HIS A 89 11.76 -8.96 -5.61
CA HIS A 89 11.13 -10.25 -5.89
C HIS A 89 10.04 -10.21 -6.98
N PHE A 90 9.55 -9.03 -7.36
CA PHE A 90 8.61 -8.84 -8.48
C PHE A 90 9.31 -8.53 -9.81
N MET A 91 10.64 -8.64 -9.86
CA MET A 91 11.44 -8.42 -11.07
C MET A 91 12.01 -9.76 -11.56
N PRO A 92 11.20 -10.64 -12.18
CA PRO A 92 11.63 -12.00 -12.54
C PRO A 92 12.78 -12.02 -13.57
N GLU A 93 13.06 -10.92 -14.28
CA GLU A 93 13.97 -10.88 -15.43
C GLU A 93 14.95 -9.68 -15.40
N ALA A 94 15.34 -9.20 -14.22
CA ALA A 94 16.31 -8.09 -14.13
C ALA A 94 17.72 -8.46 -14.67
N GLY A 95 18.03 -9.75 -14.78
CA GLY A 95 19.33 -10.26 -15.25
C GLY A 95 19.43 -10.57 -16.75
N SER A 96 18.32 -10.66 -17.50
CA SER A 96 18.34 -11.13 -18.89
C SER A 96 18.36 -10.03 -19.95
N ARG A 97 18.06 -8.77 -19.58
CA ARG A 97 17.97 -7.63 -20.52
C ARG A 97 19.29 -6.93 -20.83
N GLY A 98 20.42 -7.35 -20.24
CA GLY A 98 21.76 -6.82 -20.50
C GLY A 98 22.66 -7.68 -21.39
N ALA A 99 22.15 -8.79 -21.94
CA ALA A 99 22.93 -9.77 -22.71
C ALA A 99 22.72 -9.66 -24.23
N ARG A 100 22.49 -8.45 -24.78
CA ARG A 100 22.47 -8.20 -26.22
C ARG A 100 23.44 -7.11 -26.60
#